data_AF-A0A8T0H229-F1
#
_entry.id   AF-A0A8T0H229-F1
#
_cell.length_a   1.000
_cell.length_b   1.000
_cell.length_c   1.000
_cell.angle_alpha   90.00
_cell.angle_beta   90.00
_cell.angle_gamma   90.00
#
_symmetry.space_group_name_H-M   'P 1'
#
loop_
_entity.id
_entity.type
_entity.pdbx_description
1 polymer ?
#
loop_
_entity_poly.entity_id
_entity_poly.type
_entity_poly.pdbx_seq_one_letter_code
_entity_poly.pdbx_strand_id
1 'polypeptide(L)'
;MALEMEEEAERVSRDEEGTFVWSELPKDVQHKVLSCLPIQDLCQMRCVCKQWRDVIHRREFRSMYDIVNSGSQNPSPVICYMESSYPIRLEWAAYDYAGRTWKKMNSFPSLPQSILTQLSVRRHYSLSSVGGLLCLYFWKEEKSPKGYRNYAHNAPPGVSSWTVWHPFRNKWKRLPPCKHRVSDRAPLFVHAFVSDEQAKTYKILMAHHPKSHRYQFDEGDPDRRLVTEIYDSATGVWTDGAEFSEFSQGFRTYPQAGLIRRGVRCNDMIYFLTGGYTSIGQNALLSYDIKNDRWHEESYSTRYPIFEWDGRLMSITLRTSEPDEWNRMLRTYSFVEMNPDTRRWEDTGIEIPWNKILIKFRNMDSLAIVASGNELAFTGSATGGGFKIAVYKRAENYWRLPPTGAFSDKMERSKVEGLLLHTPLLDWRP
;
A
#
# COMPACT_ATOMS: atom_id res chain seq x y z
N MET A 1 49.02 -40.00 -13.19
CA MET A 1 49.06 -38.90 -14.19
C MET A 1 48.30 -39.22 -15.48
N ALA A 2 48.78 -40.05 -16.41
CA ALA A 2 48.02 -40.33 -17.65
C ALA A 2 46.68 -41.06 -17.40
N LEU A 3 46.67 -42.05 -16.49
CA LEU A 3 45.46 -42.78 -16.09
C LEU A 3 44.48 -41.95 -15.24
N GLU A 4 44.98 -40.96 -14.47
CA GLU A 4 44.13 -40.04 -13.71
C GLU A 4 43.46 -39.03 -14.64
N MET A 5 44.15 -38.57 -15.69
CA MET A 5 43.57 -37.68 -16.71
C MET A 5 42.49 -38.37 -17.55
N GLU A 6 42.61 -39.68 -17.78
CA GLU A 6 41.61 -40.46 -18.52
C GLU A 6 40.36 -40.71 -17.67
N GLU A 7 40.52 -40.98 -16.37
CA GLU A 7 39.41 -41.16 -15.43
C GLU A 7 38.67 -39.83 -15.12
N GLU A 8 39.38 -38.70 -15.12
CA GLU A 8 38.77 -37.36 -15.00
C GLU A 8 38.01 -36.97 -16.28
N ALA A 9 38.51 -37.34 -17.47
CA ALA A 9 37.82 -37.11 -18.73
C ALA A 9 36.54 -37.96 -18.88
N GLU A 10 36.55 -39.22 -18.42
CA GLU A 10 35.33 -40.05 -18.40
C GLU A 10 34.29 -39.55 -17.39
N ARG A 11 34.70 -39.04 -16.22
CA ARG A 11 33.78 -38.45 -15.23
C ARG A 11 33.12 -37.16 -15.73
N VAL A 12 33.85 -36.31 -16.46
CA VAL A 12 33.29 -35.11 -17.08
C VAL A 12 32.28 -35.48 -18.20
N SER A 13 32.50 -36.58 -18.91
CA SER A 13 31.59 -37.02 -19.98
C SER A 13 30.26 -37.63 -19.49
N ARG A 14 30.23 -38.25 -18.30
CA ARG A 14 29.01 -38.86 -17.76
C ARG A 14 28.04 -37.89 -17.08
N ASP A 15 28.51 -36.70 -16.70
CA ASP A 15 27.65 -35.68 -16.10
C ASP A 15 26.85 -34.87 -17.15
N GLU A 16 27.14 -35.02 -18.45
CA GLU A 16 26.42 -34.33 -19.53
C GLU A 16 25.14 -35.05 -20.00
N GLU A 17 25.04 -36.38 -19.86
CA GLU A 17 23.91 -37.18 -20.40
C GLU A 17 22.59 -37.09 -19.60
N GLY A 18 22.58 -36.40 -18.45
CA GLY A 18 21.42 -36.33 -17.57
C GLY A 18 20.80 -34.94 -17.42
N THR A 19 21.37 -33.90 -18.05
CA THR A 19 20.80 -32.55 -17.93
C THR A 19 19.56 -32.42 -18.78
N PHE A 20 18.40 -32.71 -18.18
CA PHE A 20 17.10 -32.43 -18.75
C PHE A 20 17.07 -30.99 -19.27
N VAL A 21 17.14 -30.82 -20.59
CA VAL A 21 17.31 -29.52 -21.19
C VAL A 21 15.96 -28.81 -21.13
N TRP A 22 15.76 -27.95 -20.13
CA TRP A 22 14.54 -27.13 -19.97
C TRP A 22 14.14 -26.38 -21.26
N SER A 23 15.09 -26.11 -22.16
CA SER A 23 14.83 -25.51 -23.47
C SER A 23 14.17 -26.40 -24.49
N GLU A 24 14.21 -27.71 -24.33
CA GLU A 24 13.53 -28.68 -25.19
C GLU A 24 12.06 -28.87 -24.81
N LEU A 25 11.68 -28.50 -23.59
CA LEU A 25 10.27 -28.54 -23.19
C LEU A 25 9.41 -27.64 -24.08
N PRO A 26 8.22 -28.10 -24.51
CA PRO A 26 7.21 -27.25 -25.14
C PRO A 26 6.91 -26.01 -24.29
N LYS A 27 6.68 -24.86 -24.94
CA LYS A 27 6.55 -23.57 -24.25
C LYS A 27 5.34 -23.49 -23.33
N ASP A 28 4.23 -24.10 -23.73
CA ASP A 28 3.04 -24.27 -22.91
C ASP A 28 3.32 -25.07 -21.62
N VAL A 29 4.14 -26.13 -21.70
CA VAL A 29 4.56 -26.89 -20.51
C VAL A 29 5.43 -26.04 -19.61
N GLN A 30 6.41 -25.30 -20.18
CA GLN A 30 7.22 -24.35 -19.41
C GLN A 30 6.33 -23.29 -18.73
N HIS A 31 5.32 -22.76 -19.43
CA HIS A 31 4.38 -21.78 -18.87
C HIS A 31 3.60 -22.37 -17.70
N LYS A 32 3.09 -23.59 -17.84
CA LYS A 32 2.30 -24.27 -16.82
C LYS A 32 3.11 -24.53 -15.55
N VAL A 33 4.32 -25.06 -15.68
CA VAL A 33 5.20 -25.32 -14.53
C VAL A 33 5.52 -24.03 -13.79
N LEU A 34 5.92 -22.98 -14.51
CA LEU A 34 6.22 -21.68 -13.91
C LEU A 34 4.97 -21.02 -13.32
N SER A 35 3.77 -21.28 -13.85
CA SER A 35 2.54 -20.67 -13.37
C SER A 35 2.12 -21.10 -11.97
N CYS A 36 2.61 -22.26 -11.53
CA CYS A 36 2.40 -22.81 -10.20
C CYS A 36 3.31 -22.18 -9.13
N LEU A 37 4.27 -21.34 -9.52
CA LEU A 37 5.25 -20.78 -8.59
C LEU A 37 4.74 -19.49 -7.95
N PRO A 38 5.03 -19.26 -6.66
CA PRO A 38 4.82 -17.97 -6.03
C PRO A 38 5.49 -16.85 -6.81
N ILE A 39 4.85 -15.68 -6.85
CA ILE A 39 5.38 -14.50 -7.56
C ILE A 39 6.80 -14.10 -7.15
N GLN A 40 7.15 -14.39 -5.90
CA GLN A 40 8.47 -14.10 -5.33
C GLN A 40 9.55 -14.91 -6.04
N ASP A 41 9.28 -16.20 -6.25
CA ASP A 41 10.19 -17.12 -6.92
C ASP A 41 10.30 -16.73 -8.39
N LEU A 42 9.19 -16.40 -9.05
CA LEU A 42 9.22 -15.87 -10.43
C LEU A 42 10.06 -14.59 -10.56
N CYS A 43 9.98 -13.68 -9.59
CA CYS A 43 10.79 -12.47 -9.56
C CYS A 43 12.29 -12.75 -9.41
N GLN A 44 12.69 -13.88 -8.83
CA GLN A 44 14.08 -14.32 -8.73
C GLN A 44 14.51 -15.08 -9.98
N MET A 45 13.67 -15.98 -10.48
CA MET A 45 13.88 -16.81 -11.67
C MET A 45 14.15 -15.99 -12.92
N ARG A 46 13.48 -14.84 -13.10
CA ARG A 46 13.75 -13.91 -14.22
C ARG A 46 15.21 -13.40 -14.26
N CYS A 47 15.94 -13.50 -13.16
CA CYS A 47 17.34 -13.07 -13.04
C CYS A 47 18.34 -14.21 -13.29
N VAL A 48 17.89 -15.47 -13.39
CA VAL A 48 18.75 -16.65 -13.51
C VAL A 48 19.32 -16.77 -14.93
N CYS A 49 18.47 -16.79 -15.95
CA CYS A 49 18.90 -16.85 -17.35
C CYS A 49 17.94 -16.12 -18.30
N LYS A 50 18.42 -15.77 -19.51
CA LYS A 50 17.64 -15.05 -20.54
C LYS A 50 16.38 -15.82 -20.94
N GLN A 51 16.48 -17.13 -21.08
CA GLN A 51 15.35 -17.96 -21.49
C GLN A 51 14.21 -17.93 -20.49
N TRP A 52 14.49 -18.07 -19.19
CA TRP A 52 13.45 -18.04 -18.15
C TRP A 52 12.80 -16.66 -18.12
N ARG A 53 13.60 -15.60 -18.22
CA ARG A 53 13.10 -14.24 -18.39
C ARG A 53 12.17 -14.13 -19.59
N ASP A 54 12.56 -14.65 -20.76
CA ASP A 54 11.74 -14.56 -21.98
C ASP A 54 10.41 -15.27 -21.82
N VAL A 55 10.41 -16.47 -21.23
CA VAL A 55 9.20 -17.25 -20.93
C VAL A 55 8.27 -16.47 -20.00
N ILE A 56 8.81 -15.95 -18.90
CA ILE A 56 8.07 -15.17 -17.89
C ILE A 56 7.52 -13.85 -18.46
N HIS A 57 8.13 -13.31 -19.52
CA HIS A 57 7.69 -12.08 -20.18
C HIS A 57 6.71 -12.30 -21.34
N ARG A 58 6.44 -13.54 -21.74
CA ARG A 58 5.45 -13.87 -22.78
C ARG A 58 4.04 -13.61 -22.30
N ARG A 59 3.16 -13.16 -23.20
CA ARG A 59 1.77 -12.85 -22.87
C ARG A 59 1.01 -14.10 -22.46
N GLU A 60 1.26 -15.22 -23.13
CA GLU A 60 0.60 -16.49 -22.90
C GLU A 60 0.89 -17.02 -21.49
N PHE A 61 2.14 -16.88 -21.03
CA PHE A 61 2.51 -17.20 -19.65
C PHE A 61 1.73 -16.35 -18.66
N ARG A 62 1.62 -15.05 -18.91
CA ARG A 62 0.95 -14.12 -18.00
C ARG A 62 -0.54 -14.40 -17.89
N SER A 63 -1.21 -14.60 -19.01
CA SER A 63 -2.62 -14.96 -19.01
C SER A 63 -2.84 -16.30 -18.28
N MET A 64 -1.94 -17.27 -18.45
CA MET A 64 -2.00 -18.54 -17.71
C MET A 64 -1.74 -18.35 -16.20
N TYR A 65 -0.72 -17.57 -15.84
CA TYR A 65 -0.41 -17.24 -14.44
C TYR A 65 -1.60 -16.57 -13.76
N ASP A 66 -2.17 -15.55 -14.42
CA ASP A 66 -3.33 -14.83 -13.93
C ASP A 66 -4.50 -15.83 -13.77
N ILE A 67 -4.79 -16.72 -14.72
CA ILE A 67 -5.86 -17.75 -14.56
C ILE A 67 -5.60 -18.66 -13.36
N VAL A 68 -4.39 -19.21 -13.23
CA VAL A 68 -4.03 -20.15 -12.16
C VAL A 68 -4.10 -19.48 -10.78
N ASN A 69 -3.70 -18.21 -10.68
CA ASN A 69 -3.57 -17.51 -9.42
C ASN A 69 -4.76 -16.58 -9.09
N SER A 70 -5.64 -16.25 -10.04
CA SER A 70 -6.86 -15.45 -9.80
C SER A 70 -7.83 -16.15 -8.84
N GLY A 71 -7.77 -17.48 -8.76
CA GLY A 71 -8.57 -18.28 -7.81
C GLY A 71 -7.88 -18.53 -6.46
N SER A 72 -6.62 -18.12 -6.29
CA SER A 72 -5.92 -18.29 -5.02
C SER A 72 -6.49 -17.30 -4.01
N GLN A 73 -7.29 -17.81 -3.07
CA GLN A 73 -7.99 -16.99 -2.08
C GLN A 73 -7.07 -16.29 -1.07
N ASN A 74 -5.75 -16.52 -1.09
CA ASN A 74 -4.85 -16.04 -0.04
C ASN A 74 -3.59 -15.38 -0.63
N PRO A 75 -3.69 -14.16 -1.19
CA PRO A 75 -2.50 -13.42 -1.60
C PRO A 75 -1.64 -13.09 -0.38
N SER A 76 -0.33 -13.33 -0.51
CA SER A 76 0.65 -12.97 0.52
C SER A 76 0.65 -11.47 0.79
N PRO A 77 0.57 -11.01 2.06
CA PRO A 77 0.72 -9.63 2.41
C PRO A 77 2.15 -9.20 2.14
N VAL A 78 2.28 -8.00 1.61
CA VAL A 78 3.56 -7.40 1.25
C VAL A 78 3.72 -6.13 2.06
N ILE A 79 4.88 -6.00 2.69
CA ILE A 79 5.27 -4.80 3.43
C ILE A 79 6.31 -4.07 2.62
N CYS A 80 6.06 -2.79 2.40
CA CYS A 80 7.02 -1.86 1.85
C CYS A 80 7.43 -0.86 2.94
N TYR A 81 8.72 -0.64 3.05
CA TYR A 81 9.31 0.22 4.07
C TYR A 81 10.51 0.96 3.47
N MET A 82 10.75 2.21 3.89
CA MET A 82 11.98 2.89 3.51
C MET A 82 12.95 2.96 4.67
N GLU A 83 14.18 2.56 4.38
CA GLU A 83 15.27 2.73 5.31
C GLU A 83 15.50 4.22 5.56
N SER A 84 15.52 4.59 6.84
CA SER A 84 15.72 5.96 7.29
C SER A 84 17.17 6.46 7.17
N SER A 85 18.12 5.55 6.93
CA SER A 85 19.54 5.83 6.78
C SER A 85 19.87 6.29 5.35
N TYR A 86 20.92 7.09 5.19
CA TYR A 86 21.39 7.53 3.88
C TYR A 86 22.40 6.52 3.31
N PRO A 87 22.33 6.13 2.02
CA PRO A 87 21.30 6.53 1.04
C PRO A 87 19.95 5.87 1.33
N ILE A 88 18.85 6.61 1.17
CA ILE A 88 17.49 6.10 1.37
C ILE A 88 17.26 4.95 0.39
N ARG A 89 16.93 3.78 0.92
CA ARG A 89 16.54 2.61 0.14
C ARG A 89 15.09 2.31 0.42
N LEU A 90 14.28 2.33 -0.64
CA LEU A 90 12.97 1.72 -0.61
C LEU A 90 13.20 0.21 -0.68
N GLU A 91 12.74 -0.50 0.35
CA GLU A 91 12.79 -1.94 0.46
C GLU A 91 11.38 -2.48 0.60
N TRP A 92 11.23 -3.76 0.29
CA TRP A 92 9.97 -4.45 0.45
C TRP A 92 10.22 -5.92 0.71
N ALA A 93 9.31 -6.50 1.48
CA ALA A 93 9.32 -7.89 1.87
C ALA A 93 7.91 -8.45 1.73
N ALA A 94 7.81 -9.69 1.31
CA ALA A 94 6.56 -10.40 1.23
C ALA A 94 6.54 -11.49 2.29
N TYR A 95 5.39 -11.69 2.93
CA TYR A 95 5.25 -12.75 3.91
C TYR A 95 4.90 -14.05 3.18
N ASP A 96 5.77 -15.04 3.30
CA ASP A 96 5.50 -16.40 2.83
C ASP A 96 4.70 -17.14 3.91
N TYR A 97 3.43 -17.41 3.61
CA TYR A 97 2.55 -18.11 4.53
C TYR A 97 2.92 -19.58 4.74
N ALA A 98 3.40 -20.24 3.68
CA ALA A 98 3.81 -21.63 3.73
C ALA A 98 5.12 -21.76 4.53
N GLY A 99 6.10 -20.92 4.19
CA GLY A 99 7.39 -20.85 4.88
C GLY A 99 7.35 -20.14 6.24
N ARG A 100 6.21 -19.52 6.60
CA ARG A 100 6.00 -18.70 7.81
C ARG A 100 7.09 -17.65 8.05
N THR A 101 7.69 -17.14 6.98
CA THR A 101 8.88 -16.28 7.02
C THR A 101 8.70 -15.07 6.13
N TRP A 102 9.37 -13.99 6.49
CA TRP A 102 9.50 -12.83 5.61
C TRP A 102 10.59 -13.08 4.60
N LYS A 103 10.24 -13.00 3.32
CA LYS A 103 11.21 -13.04 2.23
C LYS A 103 11.44 -11.62 1.74
N LYS A 104 12.69 -11.17 1.80
CA LYS A 104 13.09 -9.90 1.18
C LYS A 104 12.89 -10.03 -0.32
N MET A 105 12.14 -9.10 -0.88
CA MET A 105 11.95 -9.04 -2.32
C MET A 105 13.16 -8.38 -2.98
N ASN A 106 13.36 -8.64 -4.26
CA ASN A 106 14.40 -7.97 -5.02
C ASN A 106 14.27 -6.46 -4.85
N SER A 107 15.40 -5.82 -4.52
CA SER A 107 15.45 -4.38 -4.33
C SER A 107 14.80 -3.68 -5.52
N PHE A 108 14.11 -2.59 -5.25
CA PHE A 108 13.61 -1.70 -6.28
C PHE A 108 14.79 -1.41 -7.23
N PRO A 109 14.59 -1.50 -8.56
CA PRO A 109 15.66 -1.14 -9.48
C PRO A 109 16.05 0.29 -9.14
N SER A 110 17.34 0.60 -9.26
CA SER A 110 17.90 1.91 -8.90
C SER A 110 16.88 2.98 -9.30
N LEU A 111 16.23 3.56 -8.27
CA LEU A 111 15.28 4.63 -8.48
C LEU A 111 15.98 5.61 -9.42
N PRO A 112 15.33 6.08 -10.50
CA PRO A 112 15.95 7.02 -11.41
C PRO A 112 16.71 8.07 -10.59
N GLN A 113 17.99 8.31 -10.90
CA GLN A 113 18.84 9.15 -10.04
C GLN A 113 18.20 10.53 -9.77
N SER A 114 17.35 11.00 -10.70
CA SER A 114 16.47 12.16 -10.54
C SER A 114 15.49 12.05 -9.36
N ILE A 115 14.91 10.87 -9.08
CA ILE A 115 14.04 10.62 -7.92
C ILE A 115 14.89 10.46 -6.65
N LEU A 116 16.02 9.76 -6.69
CA LEU A 116 16.89 9.61 -5.51
C LEU A 116 17.46 10.94 -5.00
N THR A 117 17.87 11.82 -5.91
CA THR A 117 18.33 13.17 -5.56
C THR A 117 17.20 14.02 -4.96
N GLN A 118 15.94 13.78 -5.36
CA GLN A 118 14.76 14.43 -4.79
C GLN A 118 14.43 13.93 -3.37
N LEU A 119 14.70 12.67 -3.05
CA LEU A 119 14.38 12.06 -1.74
C LEU A 119 15.26 12.55 -0.56
N SER A 120 16.29 13.35 -0.82
CA SER A 120 17.27 13.77 0.20
C SER A 120 16.76 14.77 1.26
N VAL A 121 15.54 15.30 1.14
CA VAL A 121 15.02 16.38 2.01
C VAL A 121 13.56 16.11 2.42
N ARG A 122 13.37 15.73 3.70
CA ARG A 122 12.12 15.62 4.49
C ARG A 122 10.89 14.92 3.85
N ARG A 123 10.24 14.09 4.67
CA ARG A 123 9.74 12.77 4.26
C ARG A 123 8.21 12.68 4.32
N HIS A 124 7.55 12.97 3.22
CA HIS A 124 6.17 12.53 3.01
C HIS A 124 6.07 11.85 1.65
N TYR A 125 5.72 10.58 1.70
CA TYR A 125 5.39 9.81 0.54
C TYR A 125 4.20 8.94 0.90
N SER A 126 3.43 8.61 -0.11
CA SER A 126 2.34 7.67 0.04
C SER A 126 2.51 6.54 -0.93
N LEU A 127 2.07 5.36 -0.49
CA LEU A 127 2.21 4.13 -1.23
C LEU A 127 0.86 3.44 -1.29
N SER A 128 0.36 3.21 -2.49
CA SER A 128 -0.86 2.43 -2.70
C SER A 128 -0.57 1.30 -3.69
N SER A 129 -1.38 0.25 -3.68
CA SER A 129 -1.25 -0.86 -4.62
C SER A 129 -2.57 -1.16 -5.31
N VAL A 130 -2.51 -1.53 -6.59
CA VAL A 130 -3.68 -2.01 -7.32
C VAL A 130 -3.25 -2.96 -8.43
N GLY A 131 -3.91 -4.12 -8.55
CA GLY A 131 -3.61 -5.11 -9.59
C GLY A 131 -2.12 -5.49 -9.71
N GLY A 132 -1.40 -5.51 -8.58
CA GLY A 132 0.04 -5.78 -8.55
C GLY A 132 0.95 -4.60 -8.91
N LEU A 133 0.42 -3.44 -9.30
CA LEU A 133 1.15 -2.20 -9.45
C LEU A 133 1.33 -1.51 -8.09
N LEU A 134 2.44 -0.81 -7.90
CA LEU A 134 2.66 0.08 -6.77
C LEU A 134 2.65 1.52 -7.25
N CYS A 135 1.85 2.37 -6.62
CA CYS A 135 1.81 3.80 -6.86
C CYS A 135 2.52 4.52 -5.71
N LEU A 136 3.55 5.29 -6.05
CA LEU A 136 4.34 6.08 -5.13
C LEU A 136 4.16 7.56 -5.41
N TYR A 137 3.81 8.30 -4.38
CA TYR A 137 3.82 9.75 -4.40
C TYR A 137 5.08 10.24 -3.70
N PHE A 138 5.95 10.94 -4.43
CA PHE A 138 7.12 11.59 -3.87
C PHE A 138 6.88 13.08 -3.76
N TRP A 139 7.31 13.67 -2.66
CA TRP A 139 7.36 15.11 -2.50
C TRP A 139 8.75 15.53 -2.05
N LYS A 140 9.26 16.61 -2.64
CA LYS A 140 10.54 17.20 -2.28
C LYS A 140 10.32 18.60 -1.74
N GLU A 141 10.73 18.85 -0.50
CA GLU A 141 10.88 20.22 0.00
C GLU A 141 12.03 20.90 -0.75
N GLU A 142 11.76 21.97 -1.50
CA GLU A 142 12.86 22.79 -2.01
C GLU A 142 13.56 23.44 -0.83
N LYS A 143 14.88 23.19 -0.70
CA LYS A 143 15.67 23.85 0.33
C LYS A 143 15.57 25.35 0.07
N SER A 144 15.03 26.10 1.05
CA SER A 144 15.18 27.56 1.05
C SER A 144 16.67 27.88 0.85
N PRO A 145 17.05 28.70 -0.14
CA PRO A 145 18.44 29.05 -0.43
C PRO A 145 19.17 29.66 0.77
N LYS A 146 18.42 30.19 1.74
CA LYS A 146 18.94 30.73 3.00
C LYS A 146 18.51 29.78 4.09
N GLY A 147 19.46 29.12 4.76
CA GLY A 147 19.27 28.10 5.81
C GLY A 147 18.47 28.51 7.06
N TYR A 148 17.63 29.54 6.97
CA TYR A 148 16.64 29.91 7.96
C TYR A 148 15.54 28.86 8.01
N ARG A 149 15.49 28.14 9.14
CA ARG A 149 14.41 27.21 9.52
C ARG A 149 13.08 27.90 9.84
N ASN A 150 13.00 29.22 9.70
CA ASN A 150 11.80 29.97 10.02
C ASN A 150 10.83 29.91 8.85
N TYR A 151 9.85 29.00 8.96
CA TYR A 151 8.50 29.03 8.36
C TYR A 151 8.30 30.03 7.23
N ALA A 152 9.09 29.92 6.15
CA ALA A 152 9.03 30.89 5.07
C ALA A 152 7.76 30.59 4.28
N HIS A 153 6.72 31.38 4.52
CA HIS A 153 5.47 31.43 3.76
C HIS A 153 5.69 31.60 2.23
N ASN A 154 6.93 31.88 1.82
CA ASN A 154 7.35 32.17 0.45
C ASN A 154 8.38 31.17 -0.13
N ALA A 155 8.61 30.02 0.51
CA ALA A 155 9.47 29.01 -0.11
C ALA A 155 8.87 28.57 -1.46
N PRO A 156 9.69 28.42 -2.51
CA PRO A 156 9.21 27.91 -3.79
C PRO A 156 8.57 26.52 -3.57
N PRO A 157 7.52 26.19 -4.35
CA PRO A 157 6.82 24.94 -4.18
C PRO A 157 7.77 23.76 -4.25
N GLY A 158 7.61 22.83 -3.33
CA GLY A 158 8.21 21.52 -3.49
C GLY A 158 7.75 20.85 -4.79
N VAL A 159 8.65 20.16 -5.47
CA VAL A 159 8.30 19.36 -6.64
C VAL A 159 7.68 18.06 -6.16
N SER A 160 6.42 17.83 -6.51
CA SER A 160 5.76 16.54 -6.33
C SER A 160 5.91 15.67 -7.59
N SER A 161 5.97 14.36 -7.40
CA SER A 161 6.06 13.41 -8.51
C SER A 161 5.35 12.11 -8.16
N TRP A 162 4.33 11.79 -8.94
CA TRP A 162 3.70 10.49 -8.93
C TRP A 162 4.50 9.51 -9.81
N THR A 163 4.68 8.30 -9.31
CA THR A 163 5.37 7.24 -10.03
C THR A 163 4.65 5.92 -9.82
N VAL A 164 4.35 5.22 -10.91
CA VAL A 164 3.81 3.86 -10.86
C VAL A 164 4.91 2.87 -11.21
N TRP A 165 4.98 1.79 -10.43
CA TRP A 165 5.95 0.72 -10.58
C TRP A 165 5.24 -0.60 -10.80
N HIS A 166 5.79 -1.39 -11.72
CA HIS A 166 5.41 -2.79 -11.89
C HIS A 166 6.55 -3.67 -11.35
N PRO A 167 6.41 -4.26 -10.14
CA PRO A 167 7.48 -5.01 -9.50
C PRO A 167 8.03 -6.15 -10.34
N PHE A 168 7.11 -6.92 -10.92
CA PHE A 168 7.45 -8.07 -11.75
C PHE A 168 8.16 -7.70 -13.07
N ARG A 169 7.76 -6.60 -13.72
CA ARG A 169 8.44 -6.12 -14.95
C ARG A 169 9.66 -5.26 -14.66
N ASN A 170 9.83 -4.85 -13.40
CA ASN A 170 10.88 -3.91 -12.99
C ASN A 170 10.81 -2.57 -13.73
N LYS A 171 9.62 -2.14 -14.13
CA LYS A 171 9.42 -0.92 -14.94
C LYS A 171 8.74 0.16 -14.12
N TRP A 172 9.29 1.37 -14.22
CA TRP A 172 8.72 2.58 -13.66
C TRP A 172 8.06 3.41 -14.75
N LYS A 173 7.01 4.13 -14.37
CA LYS A 173 6.46 5.23 -15.15
C LYS A 173 6.24 6.42 -14.24
N ARG A 174 6.87 7.53 -14.62
CA ARG A 174 6.58 8.82 -14.01
C ARG A 174 5.29 9.37 -14.63
N LEU A 175 4.34 9.78 -13.82
CA LEU A 175 3.10 10.38 -14.29
C LEU A 175 3.32 11.86 -14.59
N PRO A 176 2.48 12.49 -15.45
CA PRO A 176 2.47 13.93 -15.61
C PRO A 176 2.17 14.62 -14.26
N PRO A 177 2.59 15.90 -14.10
CA PRO A 177 2.22 16.70 -12.95
C PRO A 177 0.69 16.84 -12.86
N CYS A 178 0.19 16.94 -11.63
CA CYS A 178 -1.21 17.27 -11.36
C CYS A 178 -1.55 18.66 -11.92
N LYS A 179 -2.82 18.90 -12.22
CA LYS A 179 -3.32 20.19 -12.69
C LYS A 179 -3.21 21.26 -11.60
N HIS A 180 -3.63 20.92 -10.39
CA HIS A 180 -3.60 21.85 -9.28
C HIS A 180 -2.31 21.69 -8.49
N ARG A 181 -1.88 22.80 -7.91
CA ARG A 181 -0.66 22.83 -7.12
C ARG A 181 -0.92 22.14 -5.78
N VAL A 182 -0.30 21.00 -5.58
CA VAL A 182 -0.35 20.28 -4.30
C VAL A 182 0.64 20.89 -3.32
N SER A 183 0.16 21.27 -2.13
CA SER A 183 1.02 21.64 -0.99
C SER A 183 1.24 20.45 -0.06
N ASP A 184 2.45 20.35 0.49
CA ASP A 184 2.84 19.37 1.50
C ASP A 184 2.09 19.50 2.82
N ARG A 185 1.56 20.69 3.08
CA ARG A 185 0.81 21.01 4.29
C ARG A 185 -0.68 21.14 4.04
N ALA A 186 -1.15 20.76 2.84
CA ALA A 186 -2.57 20.71 2.57
C ALA A 186 -3.26 19.77 3.59
N PRO A 187 -4.30 20.23 4.28
CA PRO A 187 -4.92 19.54 5.41
C PRO A 187 -5.42 18.12 5.16
N LEU A 188 -5.96 17.93 3.96
CA LEU A 188 -6.37 16.66 3.44
C LEU A 188 -5.56 16.43 2.19
N PHE A 189 -4.72 15.41 2.23
CA PHE A 189 -4.20 14.78 1.03
C PHE A 189 -4.66 13.34 1.11
N VAL A 190 -5.64 13.00 0.29
CA VAL A 190 -6.16 11.65 0.22
C VAL A 190 -6.05 11.16 -1.18
N HIS A 191 -5.57 9.93 -1.34
CA HIS A 191 -5.46 9.33 -2.64
C HIS A 191 -5.87 7.88 -2.60
N ALA A 192 -6.40 7.42 -3.73
CA ALA A 192 -6.77 6.03 -3.94
C ALA A 192 -6.27 5.58 -5.30
N PHE A 193 -5.91 4.30 -5.35
CA PHE A 193 -5.40 3.67 -6.56
C PHE A 193 -6.36 2.56 -6.98
N VAL A 194 -6.99 2.75 -8.14
CA VAL A 194 -8.20 2.03 -8.55
C VAL A 194 -7.94 1.36 -9.89
N SER A 195 -8.30 0.09 -10.03
CA SER A 195 -8.15 -0.70 -11.25
C SER A 195 -9.47 -0.86 -11.99
N ASP A 196 -9.45 -0.74 -13.30
CA ASP A 196 -10.43 -1.36 -14.19
C ASP A 196 -9.82 -2.66 -14.72
N GLU A 197 -10.31 -3.79 -14.23
CA GLU A 197 -9.79 -5.10 -14.62
C GLU A 197 -10.15 -5.49 -16.04
N GLN A 198 -11.24 -4.97 -16.59
CA GLN A 198 -11.69 -5.25 -17.94
C GLN A 198 -10.86 -4.47 -18.96
N ALA A 199 -10.68 -3.17 -18.72
CA ALA A 199 -9.87 -2.31 -19.56
C ALA A 199 -8.35 -2.45 -19.32
N LYS A 200 -7.94 -3.10 -18.22
CA LYS A 200 -6.53 -3.20 -17.75
C LYS A 200 -5.89 -1.82 -17.58
N THR A 201 -6.69 -0.86 -17.10
CA THR A 201 -6.30 0.54 -16.85
C THR A 201 -6.48 0.83 -15.38
N TYR A 202 -5.77 1.83 -14.86
CA TYR A 202 -5.95 2.30 -13.50
C TYR A 202 -6.28 3.78 -13.48
N LYS A 203 -6.90 4.18 -12.38
CA LYS A 203 -7.10 5.57 -12.00
C LYS A 203 -6.41 5.86 -10.67
N ILE A 204 -5.85 7.06 -10.56
CA ILE A 204 -5.39 7.59 -9.27
C ILE A 204 -6.28 8.78 -8.95
N LEU A 205 -7.10 8.62 -7.93
CA LEU A 205 -7.85 9.75 -7.39
C LEU A 205 -6.99 10.45 -6.36
N MET A 206 -7.00 11.77 -6.38
CA MET A 206 -6.36 12.64 -5.43
C MET A 206 -7.36 13.71 -5.00
N ALA A 207 -7.65 13.81 -3.71
CA ALA A 207 -8.45 14.88 -3.13
C ALA A 207 -7.53 15.73 -2.24
N HIS A 208 -7.47 17.03 -2.53
CA HIS A 208 -6.65 17.96 -1.76
C HIS A 208 -7.21 19.38 -1.78
N HIS A 209 -6.76 20.21 -0.84
CA HIS A 209 -7.05 21.63 -0.91
C HIS A 209 -6.19 22.32 -1.98
N PRO A 210 -6.75 23.25 -2.76
CA PRO A 210 -6.02 23.99 -3.78
C PRO A 210 -5.05 25.02 -3.16
N LYS A 211 -5.28 25.42 -1.90
CA LYS A 211 -4.47 26.41 -1.20
C LYS A 211 -3.19 25.82 -0.64
N SER A 212 -2.11 26.60 -0.76
CA SER A 212 -0.76 26.08 -0.55
C SER A 212 -0.31 26.10 0.90
N HIS A 213 -1.05 26.69 1.85
CA HIS A 213 -0.58 26.80 3.23
C HIS A 213 -1.68 26.57 4.26
N ARG A 214 -1.34 25.79 5.31
CA ARG A 214 -2.21 25.51 6.47
C ARG A 214 -2.67 26.76 7.26
N TYR A 215 -2.02 27.90 7.05
CA TYR A 215 -2.37 29.18 7.69
C TYR A 215 -3.20 30.10 6.78
N GLN A 216 -3.46 29.70 5.53
CA GLN A 216 -4.40 30.43 4.67
C GLN A 216 -5.86 30.08 4.99
N PHE A 217 -6.08 29.04 5.80
CA PHE A 217 -7.39 28.72 6.38
C PHE A 217 -7.65 29.58 7.61
N ASP A 218 -7.67 30.91 7.44
CA ASP A 218 -8.23 31.78 8.46
C ASP A 218 -9.72 31.48 8.61
N GLU A 219 -10.29 31.72 9.79
CA GLU A 219 -11.70 31.37 10.08
C GLU A 219 -12.70 32.00 9.09
N GLY A 220 -12.31 33.06 8.39
CA GLY A 220 -13.10 33.75 7.36
C GLY A 220 -12.80 33.34 5.91
N ASP A 221 -11.95 32.35 5.65
CA ASP A 221 -11.70 31.90 4.28
C ASP A 221 -12.93 31.16 3.72
N PRO A 222 -13.61 31.70 2.69
CA PRO A 222 -14.78 31.05 2.10
C PRO A 222 -14.42 29.80 1.30
N ASP A 223 -13.17 29.67 0.82
CA ASP A 223 -12.78 28.59 -0.08
C ASP A 223 -12.21 27.40 0.69
N ARG A 224 -13.14 26.61 1.26
CA ARG A 224 -12.85 25.35 1.95
C ARG A 224 -13.06 24.11 1.09
N ARG A 225 -13.16 24.27 -0.23
CA ARG A 225 -13.41 23.12 -1.10
C ARG A 225 -12.19 22.20 -1.14
N LEU A 226 -12.45 20.91 -1.25
CA LEU A 226 -11.47 19.92 -1.70
C LEU A 226 -11.62 19.82 -3.21
N VAL A 227 -10.51 20.03 -3.89
CA VAL A 227 -10.40 19.74 -5.32
C VAL A 227 -10.09 18.26 -5.48
N THR A 228 -10.77 17.64 -6.43
CA THR A 228 -10.56 16.25 -6.80
C THR A 228 -9.90 16.20 -8.16
N GLU A 229 -8.77 15.52 -8.25
CA GLU A 229 -8.09 15.23 -9.51
C GLU A 229 -8.02 13.73 -9.73
N ILE A 230 -8.26 13.29 -10.95
CA ILE A 230 -8.24 11.88 -11.33
C ILE A 230 -7.27 11.71 -12.49
N TYR A 231 -6.20 10.98 -12.26
CA TYR A 231 -5.35 10.48 -13.34
C TYR A 231 -6.00 9.25 -13.93
N ASP A 232 -6.09 9.17 -15.26
CA ASP A 232 -6.52 7.97 -15.97
C ASP A 232 -5.34 7.42 -16.80
N SER A 233 -4.96 6.17 -16.56
CA SER A 233 -3.86 5.54 -17.27
C SER A 233 -4.14 5.31 -18.76
N ALA A 234 -5.41 5.24 -19.16
CA ALA A 234 -5.84 5.02 -20.53
C ALA A 234 -5.52 6.24 -21.41
N THR A 235 -5.79 7.43 -20.87
CA THR A 235 -5.56 8.72 -21.54
C THR A 235 -4.20 9.31 -21.20
N GLY A 236 -3.62 8.91 -20.06
CA GLY A 236 -2.36 9.44 -19.55
C GLY A 236 -2.47 10.87 -19.04
N VAL A 237 -3.67 11.36 -18.72
CA VAL A 237 -3.91 12.74 -18.26
C VAL A 237 -4.62 12.78 -16.91
N TRP A 238 -4.41 13.87 -16.18
CA TRP A 238 -5.23 14.26 -15.04
C TRP A 238 -6.48 14.99 -15.54
N THR A 239 -7.63 14.74 -14.91
CA THR A 239 -8.89 15.46 -15.10
C THR A 239 -9.41 15.94 -13.75
N ASP A 240 -10.18 17.03 -13.76
CA ASP A 240 -10.87 17.47 -12.56
C ASP A 240 -12.09 16.56 -12.35
N GLY A 241 -12.32 16.13 -11.11
CA GLY A 241 -13.57 15.51 -10.68
C GLY A 241 -14.40 16.51 -9.87
N ALA A 242 -15.54 16.06 -9.36
CA ALA A 242 -16.41 16.85 -8.52
C ALA A 242 -15.67 17.35 -7.27
N GLU A 243 -15.91 18.62 -6.98
CA GLU A 243 -15.37 19.27 -5.80
C GLU A 243 -16.23 18.89 -4.58
N PHE A 244 -15.58 18.71 -3.43
CA PHE A 244 -16.28 18.56 -2.16
C PHE A 244 -16.31 19.92 -1.45
N SER A 245 -17.49 20.45 -1.19
CA SER A 245 -17.67 21.70 -0.43
C SER A 245 -17.95 21.38 1.03
N GLU A 246 -17.04 21.78 1.93
CA GLU A 246 -16.97 21.38 3.34
C GLU A 246 -18.09 21.96 4.25
N PHE A 247 -19.25 22.34 3.72
CA PHE A 247 -20.23 23.18 4.42
C PHE A 247 -21.53 22.49 4.84
N SER A 248 -21.77 21.22 4.52
CA SER A 248 -23.06 20.58 4.84
C SER A 248 -23.30 20.33 6.33
N GLN A 249 -22.27 19.97 7.11
CA GLN A 249 -22.45 19.51 8.50
C GLN A 249 -21.53 20.17 9.53
N GLY A 250 -20.85 21.26 9.17
CA GLY A 250 -20.00 22.00 10.12
C GLY A 250 -18.73 21.27 10.55
N PHE A 251 -18.34 20.20 9.85
CA PHE A 251 -17.05 19.55 10.04
C PHE A 251 -15.93 20.54 9.71
N ARG A 252 -15.10 20.82 10.70
CA ARG A 252 -13.81 21.48 10.47
C ARG A 252 -12.78 20.37 10.33
N THR A 253 -12.27 20.14 9.13
CA THR A 253 -11.06 19.33 8.99
C THR A 253 -9.90 20.10 9.61
N TYR A 254 -9.69 19.93 10.91
CA TYR A 254 -8.48 20.44 11.53
C TYR A 254 -7.31 19.67 10.90
N PRO A 255 -6.41 20.35 10.20
CA PRO A 255 -5.31 19.70 9.52
C PRO A 255 -4.43 19.09 10.60
N GLN A 256 -4.48 17.81 10.95
CA GLN A 256 -3.32 17.27 11.66
C GLN A 256 -2.22 17.13 10.61
N ALA A 257 -1.35 18.14 10.55
CA ALA A 257 -0.24 18.18 9.62
C ALA A 257 0.53 16.85 9.67
N GLY A 258 0.52 16.14 8.55
CA GLY A 258 1.47 15.07 8.28
C GLY A 258 0.89 13.67 8.14
N LEU A 259 -0.40 13.42 8.37
CA LEU A 259 -1.00 12.10 8.09
C LEU A 259 -1.74 12.13 6.75
N ILE A 260 -1.00 11.82 5.69
CA ILE A 260 -1.61 11.39 4.43
C ILE A 260 -2.50 10.19 4.75
N ARG A 261 -3.81 10.33 4.56
CA ARG A 261 -4.73 9.21 4.72
C ARG A 261 -4.88 8.50 3.38
N ARG A 262 -4.95 7.18 3.44
CA ARG A 262 -5.15 6.35 2.24
C ARG A 262 -6.63 6.17 2.04
N GLY A 263 -7.07 6.35 0.81
CA GLY A 263 -8.40 5.94 0.41
C GLY A 263 -8.48 4.43 0.36
N VAL A 264 -9.64 3.91 0.72
CA VAL A 264 -10.00 2.51 0.60
C VAL A 264 -11.03 2.40 -0.50
N ARG A 265 -10.75 1.64 -1.56
CA ARG A 265 -11.76 1.33 -2.56
C ARG A 265 -12.63 0.18 -2.07
N CYS A 266 -13.95 0.32 -2.13
CA CYS A 266 -14.91 -0.75 -1.88
C CYS A 266 -16.17 -0.51 -2.71
N ASN A 267 -16.61 -1.48 -3.52
CA ASN A 267 -17.82 -1.42 -4.36
C ASN A 267 -17.95 -0.13 -5.20
N ASP A 268 -16.92 0.17 -6.01
CA ASP A 268 -16.82 1.37 -6.87
C ASP A 268 -16.82 2.73 -6.17
N MET A 269 -16.88 2.73 -4.84
CA MET A 269 -16.70 3.90 -4.00
C MET A 269 -15.26 3.95 -3.48
N ILE A 270 -14.76 5.16 -3.25
CA ILE A 270 -13.52 5.37 -2.51
C ILE A 270 -13.86 6.03 -1.19
N TYR A 271 -13.49 5.40 -0.09
CA TYR A 271 -13.74 5.87 1.25
C TYR A 271 -12.51 6.50 1.86
N PHE A 272 -12.73 7.56 2.63
CA PHE A 272 -11.71 8.32 3.32
C PHE A 272 -12.22 8.69 4.70
N LEU A 273 -11.38 8.48 5.71
CA LEU A 273 -11.70 8.89 7.06
C LEU A 273 -11.14 10.30 7.32
N THR A 274 -11.96 11.27 7.68
CA THR A 274 -11.44 12.58 8.10
C THR A 274 -10.72 12.42 9.45
N GLY A 275 -9.56 13.06 9.59
CA GLY A 275 -8.64 12.86 10.72
C GLY A 275 -8.71 13.93 11.79
N GLY A 276 -9.92 14.41 12.09
CA GLY A 276 -10.12 15.53 12.99
C GLY A 276 -10.14 15.11 14.46
N TYR A 277 -9.23 15.65 15.25
CA TYR A 277 -9.56 16.00 16.64
C TYR A 277 -10.39 17.28 16.58
N THR A 278 -11.62 17.18 16.09
CA THR A 278 -12.57 18.26 16.34
C THR A 278 -12.76 18.34 17.86
N SER A 279 -13.01 19.53 18.41
CA SER A 279 -13.38 19.69 19.83
C SER A 279 -14.61 18.86 20.21
N ILE A 280 -15.40 18.44 19.21
CA ILE A 280 -16.61 17.63 19.33
C ILE A 280 -16.32 16.12 19.13
N GLY A 281 -15.10 15.76 18.72
CA GLY A 281 -14.65 14.36 18.60
C GLY A 281 -15.30 13.56 17.47
N GLN A 282 -16.04 14.19 16.56
CA GLN A 282 -16.69 13.53 15.43
C GLN A 282 -15.73 13.46 14.24
N ASN A 283 -15.57 12.26 13.68
CA ASN A 283 -14.98 12.07 12.37
C ASN A 283 -16.10 12.03 11.33
N ALA A 284 -15.74 12.24 10.08
CA ALA A 284 -16.61 12.01 8.94
C ALA A 284 -16.00 10.91 8.07
N LEU A 285 -16.86 10.07 7.52
CA LEU A 285 -16.53 9.17 6.44
C LEU A 285 -16.90 9.90 5.14
N LEU A 286 -15.89 10.35 4.42
CA LEU A 286 -16.09 10.85 3.06
C LEU A 286 -16.06 9.65 2.11
N SER A 287 -16.99 9.60 1.17
CA SER A 287 -16.92 8.64 0.08
C SER A 287 -17.08 9.33 -1.26
N TYR A 288 -16.37 8.84 -2.26
CA TYR A 288 -16.42 9.35 -3.61
C TYR A 288 -16.89 8.26 -4.56
N ASP A 289 -17.99 8.52 -5.25
CA ASP A 289 -18.57 7.70 -6.29
C ASP A 289 -17.83 7.98 -7.61
N ILE A 290 -16.98 7.03 -7.99
CA ILE A 290 -16.15 7.16 -9.21
C ILE A 290 -17.02 7.18 -10.47
N LYS A 291 -18.14 6.47 -10.46
CA LYS A 291 -19.00 6.31 -11.63
C LYS A 291 -19.84 7.55 -11.88
N ASN A 292 -20.39 8.12 -10.82
CA ASN A 292 -21.27 9.28 -10.90
C ASN A 292 -20.54 10.62 -10.69
N ASP A 293 -19.23 10.58 -10.38
CA ASP A 293 -18.40 11.74 -10.09
C ASP A 293 -19.01 12.60 -8.98
N ARG A 294 -19.21 12.00 -7.80
CA ARG A 294 -19.90 12.66 -6.68
C ARG A 294 -19.29 12.30 -5.34
N TRP A 295 -19.26 13.29 -4.45
CA TRP A 295 -18.92 13.10 -3.05
C TRP A 295 -20.16 12.85 -2.20
N HIS A 296 -19.98 12.03 -1.16
CA HIS A 296 -20.91 11.81 -0.08
C HIS A 296 -20.19 11.98 1.25
N GLU A 297 -20.93 12.43 2.25
CA GLU A 297 -20.44 12.65 3.60
C GLU A 297 -21.37 11.93 4.58
N GLU A 298 -20.78 11.15 5.47
CA GLU A 298 -21.48 10.42 6.51
C GLU A 298 -20.81 10.66 7.86
N SER A 299 -21.60 10.85 8.91
CA SER A 299 -21.06 11.00 10.26
C SER A 299 -20.45 9.68 10.72
N TYR A 300 -19.24 9.73 11.27
CA TYR A 300 -18.49 8.54 11.66
C TYR A 300 -17.90 8.69 13.07
N SER A 301 -18.32 7.81 13.97
CA SER A 301 -17.98 7.93 15.39
C SER A 301 -16.64 7.32 15.77
N THR A 302 -16.07 6.42 14.95
CA THR A 302 -14.82 5.75 15.31
C THR A 302 -13.61 6.52 14.78
N ARG A 303 -12.45 6.36 15.42
CA ARG A 303 -11.17 6.99 15.01
C ARG A 303 -10.27 6.05 14.24
N TYR A 304 -10.70 4.81 14.07
CA TYR A 304 -9.81 3.73 13.65
C TYR A 304 -9.70 3.64 12.12
N PRO A 305 -8.59 3.07 11.61
CA PRO A 305 -8.39 2.88 10.18
C PRO A 305 -9.52 2.07 9.54
N ILE A 306 -9.95 2.52 8.37
CA ILE A 306 -10.80 1.73 7.46
C ILE A 306 -9.92 0.89 6.54
N PHE A 307 -10.45 -0.24 6.10
CA PHE A 307 -9.83 -1.13 5.12
C PHE A 307 -10.90 -1.91 4.35
N GLU A 308 -10.53 -2.50 3.23
CA GLU A 308 -11.43 -3.37 2.45
C GLU A 308 -11.10 -4.83 2.75
N TRP A 309 -12.14 -5.67 2.83
CA TRP A 309 -12.02 -7.11 2.97
C TRP A 309 -13.15 -7.83 2.22
N ASP A 310 -12.82 -8.48 1.11
CA ASP A 310 -13.74 -9.28 0.28
C ASP A 310 -14.99 -8.50 -0.17
N GLY A 311 -14.79 -7.29 -0.69
CA GLY A 311 -15.83 -6.39 -1.16
C GLY A 311 -16.59 -5.66 -0.04
N ARG A 312 -16.09 -5.72 1.20
CA ARG A 312 -16.72 -5.08 2.36
C ARG A 312 -15.83 -3.99 2.94
N LEU A 313 -16.45 -2.87 3.30
CA LEU A 313 -15.75 -1.80 4.01
C LEU A 313 -15.74 -2.14 5.50
N MET A 314 -14.54 -2.28 6.04
CA MET A 314 -14.30 -2.71 7.41
C MET A 314 -13.63 -1.60 8.21
N SER A 315 -13.79 -1.69 9.52
CA SER A 315 -13.08 -0.85 10.48
C SER A 315 -12.92 -1.57 11.82
N ILE A 316 -12.20 -0.94 12.74
CA ILE A 316 -12.09 -1.38 14.13
C ILE A 316 -12.99 -0.48 14.97
N THR A 317 -13.62 -1.03 15.99
CA THR A 317 -14.29 -0.26 17.05
C THR A 317 -13.85 -0.74 18.43
N LEU A 318 -13.99 0.13 19.41
CA LEU A 318 -13.80 -0.22 20.81
C LEU A 318 -15.15 -0.63 21.40
N ARG A 319 -15.25 -1.88 21.87
CA ARG A 319 -16.33 -2.33 22.75
C ARG A 319 -15.94 -2.03 24.19
N THR A 320 -16.57 -1.02 24.78
CA THR A 320 -16.55 -0.82 26.23
C THR A 320 -17.77 -1.52 26.83
N SER A 321 -17.56 -2.58 27.61
CA SER A 321 -18.67 -3.26 28.31
C SER A 321 -19.24 -2.41 29.45
N GLU A 322 -18.49 -1.43 29.96
CA GLU A 322 -18.94 -0.49 31.00
C GLU A 322 -18.29 0.89 30.80
N PRO A 323 -18.97 1.99 31.20
CA PRO A 323 -18.47 3.36 31.05
C PRO A 323 -17.26 3.71 31.93
N ASP A 324 -16.75 2.78 32.75
CA ASP A 324 -15.64 3.07 33.66
C ASP A 324 -14.30 3.07 32.90
N GLU A 325 -13.91 4.27 32.43
CA GLU A 325 -12.78 4.51 31.53
C GLU A 325 -11.41 4.03 32.07
N TRP A 326 -11.33 3.77 33.38
CA TRP A 326 -10.09 3.51 34.09
C TRP A 326 -9.56 2.08 33.94
N ASN A 327 -10.42 1.08 33.68
CA ASN A 327 -9.96 -0.29 33.54
C ASN A 327 -9.52 -0.59 32.09
N ARG A 328 -8.36 -0.03 31.70
CA ARG A 328 -7.72 -0.29 30.39
C ARG A 328 -7.53 -1.78 30.07
N MET A 329 -7.55 -2.66 31.08
CA MET A 329 -7.37 -4.10 30.89
C MET A 329 -8.60 -4.82 30.30
N LEU A 330 -9.79 -4.21 30.32
CA LEU A 330 -11.03 -4.82 29.82
C LEU A 330 -11.44 -4.32 28.42
N ARG A 331 -10.59 -3.52 27.76
CA ARG A 331 -10.90 -3.01 26.41
C ARG A 331 -10.88 -4.15 25.40
N THR A 332 -12.04 -4.45 24.84
CA THR A 332 -12.16 -5.39 23.73
C THR A 332 -12.35 -4.58 22.45
N TYR A 333 -11.55 -4.88 21.44
CA TYR A 333 -11.71 -4.28 20.13
C TYR A 333 -12.37 -5.31 19.23
N SER A 334 -13.29 -4.89 18.37
CA SER A 334 -13.90 -5.75 17.37
C SER A 334 -13.81 -5.14 15.99
N PHE A 335 -13.85 -5.98 14.97
CA PHE A 335 -14.07 -5.51 13.62
C PHE A 335 -15.56 -5.22 13.41
N VAL A 336 -15.83 -4.11 12.75
CA VAL A 336 -17.16 -3.73 12.27
C VAL A 336 -17.13 -3.64 10.75
N GLU A 337 -18.25 -3.99 10.13
CA GLU A 337 -18.47 -3.84 8.69
C GLU A 337 -19.54 -2.79 8.44
N MET A 338 -19.38 -2.02 7.36
CA MET A 338 -20.41 -1.07 6.95
C MET A 338 -21.44 -1.80 6.09
N ASN A 339 -22.67 -1.88 6.59
CA ASN A 339 -23.80 -2.39 5.82
C ASN A 339 -24.12 -1.42 4.67
N PRO A 340 -24.07 -1.86 3.40
CA PRO A 340 -24.22 -0.97 2.25
C PRO A 340 -25.64 -0.38 2.14
N ASP A 341 -26.65 -1.10 2.60
CA ASP A 341 -28.05 -0.69 2.49
C ASP A 341 -28.43 0.31 3.60
N THR A 342 -28.02 0.02 4.83
CA THR A 342 -28.38 0.85 5.99
C THR A 342 -27.36 1.95 6.28
N ARG A 343 -26.15 1.84 5.71
CA ARG A 343 -24.97 2.69 6.01
C ARG A 343 -24.62 2.71 7.50
N ARG A 344 -24.95 1.63 8.22
CA ARG A 344 -24.60 1.46 9.62
C ARG A 344 -23.44 0.50 9.77
N TRP A 345 -22.64 0.74 10.81
CA TRP A 345 -21.55 -0.15 11.19
C TRP A 345 -22.10 -1.27 12.06
N GLU A 346 -21.93 -2.50 11.60
CA GLU A 346 -22.42 -3.71 12.24
C GLU A 346 -21.23 -4.53 12.73
N ASP A 347 -21.38 -5.14 13.91
CA ASP A 347 -20.30 -5.93 14.48
C ASP A 347 -20.18 -7.29 13.79
N THR A 348 -18.96 -7.64 13.41
CA THR A 348 -18.68 -8.89 12.70
C THR A 348 -18.53 -10.10 13.62
N GLY A 349 -18.48 -9.86 14.94
CA GLY A 349 -18.15 -10.86 15.96
C GLY A 349 -16.66 -11.20 16.03
N ILE A 350 -15.82 -10.62 15.17
CA ILE A 350 -14.38 -10.88 15.17
C ILE A 350 -13.70 -9.94 16.16
N GLU A 351 -13.22 -10.51 17.25
CA GLU A 351 -12.51 -9.78 18.31
C GLU A 351 -11.01 -9.68 18.05
N ILE A 352 -10.41 -8.57 18.51
CA ILE A 352 -8.97 -8.33 18.53
C ILE A 352 -8.52 -8.32 20.01
N PRO A 353 -7.94 -9.42 20.51
CA PRO A 353 -7.60 -9.52 21.93
C PRO A 353 -6.55 -8.49 22.33
N TRP A 354 -6.90 -7.55 23.21
CA TRP A 354 -6.00 -6.48 23.63
C TRP A 354 -4.73 -7.00 24.28
N ASN A 355 -4.89 -7.90 25.25
CA ASN A 355 -3.79 -8.46 26.06
C ASN A 355 -2.82 -9.35 25.27
N LYS A 356 -3.25 -9.94 24.15
CA LYS A 356 -2.41 -10.82 23.33
C LYS A 356 -1.85 -10.11 22.11
N ILE A 357 -2.66 -9.28 21.45
CA ILE A 357 -2.33 -8.69 20.16
C ILE A 357 -2.03 -7.19 20.29
N LEU A 358 -3.02 -6.38 20.69
CA LEU A 358 -2.90 -4.92 20.58
C LEU A 358 -1.86 -4.32 21.51
N ILE A 359 -1.64 -4.89 22.71
CA ILE A 359 -0.60 -4.44 23.65
C ILE A 359 0.82 -4.53 23.06
N LYS A 360 1.01 -5.27 21.96
CA LYS A 360 2.29 -5.38 21.25
C LYS A 360 2.55 -4.17 20.34
N PHE A 361 1.54 -3.34 20.08
CA PHE A 361 1.61 -2.17 19.21
C PHE A 361 1.58 -0.89 20.04
N ARG A 362 2.36 0.11 19.64
CA ARG A 362 2.52 1.39 20.34
C ARG A 362 1.26 2.25 20.25
N ASN A 363 0.65 2.32 19.07
CA ASN A 363 -0.57 3.10 18.82
C ASN A 363 -1.43 2.43 17.74
N MET A 364 -2.75 2.38 17.98
CA MET A 364 -3.77 1.93 17.02
C MET A 364 -3.87 2.87 15.80
N ASP A 365 -3.65 4.17 15.99
CA ASP A 365 -3.77 5.16 14.90
C ASP A 365 -2.70 4.96 13.82
N SER A 366 -1.62 4.24 14.14
CA SER A 366 -0.53 3.93 13.20
C SER A 366 -0.64 2.55 12.55
N LEU A 367 -1.71 1.80 12.81
CA LEU A 367 -1.86 0.48 12.22
C LEU A 367 -2.14 0.59 10.72
N ALA A 368 -1.33 -0.11 9.93
CA ALA A 368 -1.65 -0.42 8.54
C ALA A 368 -2.30 -1.80 8.50
N ILE A 369 -3.47 -1.90 7.90
CA ILE A 369 -4.29 -3.12 7.83
C ILE A 369 -4.49 -3.49 6.36
N VAL A 370 -4.36 -4.77 6.03
CA VAL A 370 -4.83 -5.33 4.76
C VAL A 370 -5.49 -6.67 5.00
N ALA A 371 -6.47 -7.02 4.17
CA ALA A 371 -7.18 -8.28 4.31
C ALA A 371 -7.59 -8.83 2.94
N SER A 372 -7.43 -10.13 2.75
CA SER A 372 -7.84 -10.80 1.52
C SER A 372 -8.20 -12.24 1.80
N GLY A 373 -9.37 -12.65 1.31
CA GLY A 373 -9.92 -13.98 1.51
C GLY A 373 -9.89 -14.39 2.97
N ASN A 374 -9.13 -15.45 3.27
CA ASN A 374 -9.15 -16.04 4.61
C ASN A 374 -8.23 -15.34 5.61
N GLU A 375 -7.46 -14.34 5.19
CA GLU A 375 -6.39 -13.77 6.02
C GLU A 375 -6.47 -12.25 6.11
N LEU A 376 -6.24 -11.74 7.31
CA LEU A 376 -6.06 -10.32 7.58
C LEU A 376 -4.72 -10.14 8.24
N ALA A 377 -3.96 -9.16 7.80
CA ALA A 377 -2.72 -8.76 8.42
C ALA A 377 -2.83 -7.31 8.86
N PHE A 378 -2.31 -6.99 10.03
CA PHE A 378 -2.03 -5.61 10.36
C PHE A 378 -0.69 -5.44 11.04
N THR A 379 -0.17 -4.24 10.93
CA THR A 379 1.22 -3.98 11.26
C THR A 379 1.44 -2.56 11.75
N GLY A 380 2.47 -2.36 12.57
CA GLY A 380 2.74 -1.06 13.18
C GLY A 380 3.94 -1.09 14.12
N SER A 381 4.27 0.08 14.66
CA SER A 381 5.37 0.23 15.63
C SER A 381 5.08 -0.55 16.91
N ALA A 382 6.08 -1.23 17.45
CA ALA A 382 5.94 -1.97 18.70
C ALA A 382 6.12 -1.07 19.94
N THR A 383 5.56 -1.50 21.08
CA THR A 383 5.73 -0.81 22.37
C THR A 383 7.19 -0.76 22.82
N GLY A 384 7.96 -1.82 22.57
CA GLY A 384 9.39 -1.92 22.90
C GLY A 384 10.37 -1.42 21.83
N GLY A 385 9.89 -0.70 20.81
CA GLY A 385 10.70 -0.37 19.63
C GLY A 385 10.60 -1.44 18.54
N GLY A 386 11.02 -1.08 17.34
CA GLY A 386 10.87 -1.94 16.17
C GLY A 386 9.44 -2.01 15.64
N PHE A 387 9.14 -3.14 15.01
CA PHE A 387 7.96 -3.35 14.20
C PHE A 387 7.30 -4.69 14.56
N LYS A 388 5.96 -4.75 14.50
CA LYS A 388 5.20 -5.98 14.72
C LYS A 388 4.18 -6.19 13.62
N ILE A 389 3.88 -7.46 13.36
CA ILE A 389 2.75 -7.90 12.54
C ILE A 389 1.89 -8.86 13.35
N ALA A 390 0.59 -8.72 13.20
CA ALA A 390 -0.39 -9.72 13.60
C ALA A 390 -1.12 -10.20 12.36
N VAL A 391 -1.37 -11.51 12.28
CA VAL A 391 -2.18 -12.10 11.21
C VAL A 391 -3.36 -12.82 11.84
N TYR A 392 -4.55 -12.49 11.39
CA TYR A 392 -5.77 -13.20 11.69
C TYR A 392 -6.12 -14.15 10.55
N LYS A 393 -6.54 -15.36 10.89
CA LYS A 393 -7.09 -16.33 9.95
C LYS A 393 -8.57 -16.54 10.25
N ARG A 394 -9.42 -16.19 9.29
CA ARG A 394 -10.89 -16.21 9.44
C ARG A 394 -11.42 -17.63 9.66
N ALA A 395 -11.00 -18.61 8.85
CA ALA A 395 -11.45 -19.99 8.97
C ALA A 395 -11.07 -20.67 10.29
N GLU A 396 -9.98 -20.21 10.92
CA GLU A 396 -9.50 -20.74 12.19
C GLU A 396 -9.98 -19.89 13.39
N ASN A 397 -10.59 -18.72 13.12
CA ASN A 397 -10.89 -17.67 14.08
C ASN A 397 -9.72 -17.40 15.06
N TYR A 398 -8.51 -17.29 14.52
CA TYR A 398 -7.29 -17.28 15.33
C TYR A 398 -6.30 -16.19 14.92
N TRP A 399 -5.72 -15.55 15.92
CA TRP A 399 -4.65 -14.58 15.78
C TRP A 399 -3.28 -15.22 16.00
N ARG A 400 -2.36 -14.97 15.08
CA ARG A 400 -0.94 -15.30 15.22
C ARG A 400 -0.08 -14.05 15.15
N LEU A 401 1.08 -14.13 15.81
CA LEU A 401 2.14 -13.13 15.74
C LEU A 401 3.33 -13.75 15.00
N PRO A 402 3.41 -13.61 13.67
CA PRO A 402 4.56 -14.08 12.92
C PRO A 402 5.88 -13.53 13.46
N PRO A 403 7.00 -14.27 13.29
CA PRO A 403 8.31 -13.71 13.54
C PRO A 403 8.50 -12.49 12.64
N THR A 404 9.11 -11.45 13.18
CA THR A 404 9.26 -10.15 12.50
C THR A 404 10.46 -10.09 11.54
N GLY A 405 11.10 -11.24 11.31
CA GLY A 405 12.25 -11.41 10.43
C GLY A 405 13.48 -10.61 10.88
N ALA A 406 14.63 -10.88 10.25
CA ALA A 406 15.90 -10.17 10.52
C ALA A 406 15.87 -8.67 10.09
N PHE A 407 14.77 -8.19 9.53
CA PHE A 407 14.60 -6.79 9.10
C PHE A 407 14.09 -5.88 10.24
N SER A 408 13.60 -6.47 11.34
CA SER A 408 13.13 -5.81 12.57
C SER A 408 14.03 -4.65 13.03
N ASP A 409 15.34 -4.90 13.14
CA ASP A 409 16.27 -3.97 13.78
C ASP A 409 16.56 -2.76 12.88
N LYS A 410 16.48 -2.95 11.56
CA LYS A 410 16.54 -1.87 10.58
C LYS A 410 15.22 -1.10 10.52
N MET A 411 14.10 -1.78 10.79
CA MET A 411 12.78 -1.17 10.79
C MET A 411 12.51 -0.27 11.99
N GLU A 412 13.21 -0.44 13.12
CA GLU A 412 13.04 0.42 14.29
C GLU A 412 13.25 1.91 13.99
N ARG A 413 14.13 2.23 13.05
CA ARG A 413 14.34 3.59 12.58
C ARG A 413 13.51 3.94 11.34
N SER A 414 12.92 2.94 10.69
CA SER A 414 12.23 3.08 9.42
C SER A 414 10.74 3.31 9.63
N LYS A 415 10.15 4.23 8.86
CA LYS A 415 8.70 4.37 8.83
C LYS A 415 8.17 3.26 7.94
N VAL A 416 7.38 2.36 8.50
CA VAL A 416 6.60 1.43 7.67
C VAL A 416 5.46 2.23 7.08
N GLU A 417 5.36 2.16 5.77
CA GLU A 417 4.44 3.03 5.06
C GLU A 417 3.28 2.24 4.56
N GLY A 418 3.51 1.06 3.99
CA GLY A 418 2.43 0.26 3.44
C GLY A 418 2.56 -1.20 3.80
N LEU A 419 1.48 -1.70 4.36
CA LEU A 419 1.06 -3.07 4.18
C LEU A 419 0.14 -3.07 2.96
N LEU A 420 0.36 -3.99 2.02
CA LEU A 420 -0.30 -4.05 0.73
C LEU A 420 -0.64 -5.51 0.42
N LEU A 421 -1.72 -5.71 -0.32
CA LEU A 421 -2.00 -7.00 -0.95
C LEU A 421 -1.38 -6.98 -2.32
N HIS A 422 -0.48 -7.93 -2.57
CA HIS A 422 0.09 -8.08 -3.90
C HIS A 422 -0.61 -9.22 -4.61
N THR A 423 -1.62 -8.86 -5.40
CA THR A 423 -2.26 -9.72 -6.39
C THR A 423 -1.68 -9.37 -7.77
N PRO A 424 -0.51 -9.93 -8.13
CA PRO A 424 0.15 -9.62 -9.39
C PRO A 424 -0.75 -10.02 -10.56
N LEU A 425 -1.32 -9.04 -11.25
CA LEU A 425 -1.89 -9.23 -12.57
C LEU A 425 -0.82 -8.87 -13.59
N LEU A 426 -0.21 -9.89 -14.20
CA LEU A 426 1.03 -9.71 -14.95
C LEU A 426 0.86 -8.94 -16.25
N ASP A 427 -0.37 -8.87 -16.78
CA ASP A 427 -0.66 -8.21 -18.05
C ASP A 427 -0.73 -6.68 -17.95
N TRP A 428 -0.82 -6.12 -16.74
CA TRP A 428 -0.92 -4.67 -16.52
C TRP A 428 0.28 -3.89 -17.05
N ARG A 429 0.02 -2.71 -17.61
CA ARG A 429 1.06 -1.79 -18.07
C ARG A 429 1.09 -0.57 -17.14
N PRO A 430 2.27 -0.15 -16.65
CA PRO A 430 2.43 1.13 -15.99
C PRO A 430 1.90 2.27 -16.85
#